data_AF-A0A937YZH6-F1
#
_entry.id   AF-A0A937YZH6-F1
#
_cell.length_a   1.000
_cell.length_b   1.000
_cell.length_c   1.000
_cell.angle_alpha   90.00
_cell.angle_beta   90.00
_cell.angle_gamma   90.00
#
_symmetry.space_group_name_H-M   'P 1'
#
loop_
_entity.id
_entity.type
_entity.pdbx_description
1 polymer ?
#
loop_
_entity_poly.entity_id
_entity_poly.type
_entity_poly.pdbx_seq_one_letter_code
_entity_poly.pdbx_strand_id
1 'polypeptide(L)'
;MERAEQILAEYVVGTEFHLVSVPKGGDLRDAVRDALNHVGQVFGASRAVELARSGRFDPEQHGPFLSALRFRKWNREERRLAPPLVVEVHAEDLLPAGLGEFLDGAVKVVLVVKGPTTPAPLARLITPGTYVVQTADPADLAGLARSPHPGVALLFDEARAEQARFVHDPDAGAAPWQRLTVRHMPEQPAVGRGRRAPTWLEELAHLETLAKKPAGAAAGAEALAPEAAEEARPADQLAAFLLSRVDLGGL
;
A
#
# COMPACT_ATOMS: atom_id res chain seq x y z
N MET A 1 7.53 25.22 23.27
CA MET A 1 6.05 25.30 23.35
C MET A 1 5.48 26.14 22.22
N GLU A 2 5.88 27.40 22.09
CA GLU A 2 5.48 28.29 20.99
C GLU A 2 5.54 27.64 19.59
N ARG A 3 6.63 26.91 19.28
CA ARG A 3 6.76 26.19 18.00
C ARG A 3 5.72 25.09 17.79
N ALA A 4 5.33 24.37 18.84
CA ALA A 4 4.34 23.30 18.75
C ALA A 4 2.94 23.88 18.49
N GLU A 5 2.59 24.95 19.20
CA GLU A 5 1.33 25.68 19.00
C GLU A 5 1.25 26.29 17.61
N GLN A 6 2.35 26.85 17.11
CA GLN A 6 2.46 27.34 15.73
C GLN A 6 2.17 26.24 14.71
N ILE A 7 2.81 25.08 14.82
CA ILE A 7 2.60 23.94 13.90
C ILE A 7 1.14 23.51 13.89
N LEU A 8 0.52 23.42 15.07
CA LEU A 8 -0.89 23.04 15.18
C LEU A 8 -1.82 24.10 14.56
N ALA A 9 -1.54 25.39 14.78
CA ALA A 9 -2.32 26.48 14.19
C ALA A 9 -2.20 26.51 12.66
N GLU A 10 -1.00 26.30 12.11
CA GLU A 10 -0.77 26.20 10.67
C GLU A 10 -1.57 25.03 10.06
N TYR A 11 -1.61 23.88 10.72
CA TYR A 11 -2.35 22.71 10.22
C TYR A 11 -3.87 22.87 10.27
N VAL A 12 -4.39 23.63 11.24
CA VAL A 12 -5.83 23.94 11.33
C VAL A 12 -6.29 24.83 10.17
N VAL A 13 -5.42 25.74 9.71
CA VAL A 13 -5.76 26.71 8.65
C VAL A 13 -5.43 26.17 7.26
N GLY A 14 -4.43 25.29 7.13
CA GLY A 14 -4.01 24.78 5.83
C GLY A 14 -4.98 23.73 5.25
N THR A 15 -5.26 23.85 3.96
CA THR A 15 -6.23 23.00 3.24
C THR A 15 -5.58 22.02 2.26
N GLU A 16 -4.29 22.12 1.99
CA GLU A 16 -3.63 21.46 0.85
C GLU A 16 -2.62 20.38 1.22
N PHE A 17 -2.51 19.96 2.48
CA PHE A 17 -1.53 18.95 2.93
C PHE A 17 -1.71 17.55 2.32
N HIS A 18 -2.83 17.34 1.63
CA HIS A 18 -3.15 16.09 0.95
C HIS A 18 -2.68 16.07 -0.50
N LEU A 19 -2.32 17.22 -1.11
CA LEU A 19 -1.87 17.30 -2.49
C LEU A 19 -0.33 17.33 -2.54
N VAL A 20 0.25 16.45 -3.35
CA VAL A 20 1.70 16.34 -3.53
C VAL A 20 2.00 16.34 -5.03
N SER A 21 2.95 17.15 -5.47
CA SER A 21 3.46 17.09 -6.85
C SER A 21 4.86 16.50 -6.83
N VAL A 22 5.08 15.44 -7.61
CA VAL A 22 6.43 14.93 -7.88
C VAL A 22 7.05 15.80 -8.99
N PRO A 23 8.16 16.50 -8.74
CA PRO A 23 8.87 17.24 -9.78
C PRO A 23 9.35 16.28 -10.87
N LYS A 24 9.48 16.77 -12.11
CA LYS A 24 10.06 15.99 -13.20
C LYS A 24 11.47 15.50 -12.85
N GLY A 25 11.74 14.20 -13.02
CA GLY A 25 12.99 13.57 -12.61
C GLY A 25 13.11 13.35 -11.10
N GLY A 26 12.04 13.61 -10.35
CA GLY A 26 11.95 13.41 -8.91
C GLY A 26 11.62 11.97 -8.53
N ASP A 27 11.74 11.66 -7.25
CA ASP A 27 11.45 10.33 -6.73
C ASP A 27 10.08 10.31 -6.01
N LEU A 28 9.18 9.45 -6.50
CA LEU A 28 7.83 9.29 -5.97
C LEU A 28 7.82 8.87 -4.49
N ARG A 29 8.73 7.97 -4.09
CA ARG A 29 8.81 7.47 -2.72
C ARG A 29 9.22 8.60 -1.78
N ASP A 30 10.17 9.42 -2.19
CA ASP A 30 10.65 10.56 -1.40
C ASP A 30 9.60 11.65 -1.27
N ALA A 31 8.84 11.95 -2.34
CA ALA A 31 7.72 12.88 -2.27
C ALA A 31 6.64 12.41 -1.27
N VAL A 32 6.26 11.13 -1.31
CA VAL A 32 5.30 10.56 -0.35
C VAL A 32 5.87 10.54 1.08
N ARG A 33 7.15 10.18 1.24
CA ARG A 33 7.85 10.22 2.52
C ARG A 33 7.79 11.61 3.14
N ASP A 34 8.08 12.64 2.36
CA ASP A 34 8.19 14.01 2.84
C ASP A 34 6.82 14.58 3.17
N ALA A 35 5.79 14.25 2.38
CA ALA A 35 4.39 14.57 2.71
C ALA A 35 3.93 13.91 4.02
N LEU A 36 4.21 12.61 4.22
CA LEU A 36 3.89 11.93 5.47
C LEU A 36 4.71 12.51 6.63
N ASN A 37 5.98 12.84 6.44
CA ASN A 37 6.79 13.47 7.49
C ASN A 37 6.21 14.83 7.90
N HIS A 38 5.69 15.60 6.95
CA HIS A 38 5.02 16.87 7.20
C HIS A 38 3.74 16.68 8.02
N VAL A 39 2.87 15.73 7.65
CA VAL A 39 1.71 15.35 8.49
C VAL A 39 2.18 14.91 9.89
N GLY A 40 3.31 14.21 9.97
CA GLY A 40 3.86 13.69 11.21
C GLY A 40 4.28 14.80 12.18
N GLN A 41 4.61 16.00 11.67
CA GLN A 41 4.89 17.16 12.52
C GLN A 41 3.71 17.48 13.43
N VAL A 42 2.46 17.28 12.98
CA VAL A 42 1.26 17.49 13.80
C VAL A 42 1.21 16.51 14.97
N PHE A 43 1.51 15.23 14.73
CA PHE A 43 1.56 14.22 15.79
C PHE A 43 2.71 14.50 16.76
N GLY A 44 3.87 14.88 16.25
CA GLY A 44 5.01 15.29 17.06
C GLY A 44 4.71 16.50 17.94
N ALA A 45 4.09 17.55 17.37
CA ALA A 45 3.65 18.73 18.10
C ALA A 45 2.59 18.41 19.16
N SER A 46 1.61 17.58 18.82
CA SER A 46 0.57 17.13 19.76
C SER A 46 1.18 16.38 20.95
N ARG A 47 2.10 15.44 20.70
CA ARG A 47 2.84 14.74 21.76
C ARG A 47 3.65 15.69 22.63
N ALA A 48 4.33 16.68 22.03
CA ALA A 48 5.10 17.66 22.77
C ALA A 48 4.23 18.52 23.70
N VAL A 49 3.03 18.93 23.25
CA VAL A 49 2.06 19.66 24.07
C VAL A 49 1.61 18.81 25.26
N GLU A 50 1.26 17.54 25.05
CA GLU A 50 0.84 16.64 26.13
C GLU A 50 1.98 16.36 27.14
N LEU A 51 3.22 16.22 26.66
CA LEU A 51 4.39 16.09 27.53
C LEU A 51 4.62 17.36 28.37
N ALA A 52 4.45 18.54 27.78
CA ALA A 52 4.61 19.80 28.49
C ALA A 52 3.51 20.02 29.53
N ARG A 53 2.25 19.73 29.18
CA ARG A 53 1.11 19.77 30.11
C ARG A 53 1.30 18.84 31.31
N SER A 54 1.94 17.69 31.11
CA SER A 54 2.25 16.74 32.17
C SER A 54 3.59 16.99 32.88
N GLY A 55 4.30 18.09 32.58
CA GLY A 55 5.57 18.45 33.20
C GLY A 55 6.76 17.53 32.85
N ARG A 56 6.63 16.73 31.78
CA ARG A 56 7.62 15.71 31.35
C ARG A 56 8.38 16.11 30.08
N PHE A 57 8.19 17.33 29.59
CA PHE A 57 8.84 17.79 28.37
C PHE A 57 10.32 18.12 28.62
N ASP A 58 11.19 17.28 28.09
CA ASP A 58 12.62 17.55 27.89
C ASP A 58 12.90 18.08 26.46
N PRO A 59 13.46 19.29 26.29
CA PRO A 59 13.82 19.84 24.99
C PRO A 59 14.86 19.04 24.20
N GLU A 60 15.84 18.41 24.85
CA GLU A 60 16.89 17.66 24.15
C GLU A 60 16.33 16.36 23.57
N GLN A 61 15.46 15.69 24.33
CA GLN A 61 14.85 14.43 23.91
C GLN A 61 13.65 14.62 22.98
N HIS A 62 12.83 15.65 23.21
CA HIS A 62 11.56 15.84 22.50
C HIS A 62 11.59 16.96 21.46
N GLY A 63 12.64 17.78 21.41
CA GLY A 63 12.85 18.77 20.35
C GLY A 63 12.74 18.18 18.94
N PRO A 64 13.29 16.98 18.66
CA PRO A 64 13.14 16.32 17.36
C PRO A 64 11.70 15.99 16.95
N PHE A 65 10.73 15.93 17.88
CA PHE A 65 9.31 15.75 17.52
C PHE A 65 8.73 16.95 16.78
N LEU A 66 9.34 18.13 16.93
CA LEU A 66 8.85 19.39 16.35
C LEU A 66 9.40 19.65 14.93
N SER A 67 10.32 18.81 14.43
CA SER A 67 10.95 19.01 13.11
C SER A 67 10.33 18.14 12.02
N ALA A 68 10.24 16.82 12.20
CA ALA A 68 9.58 15.89 11.29
C ALA A 68 9.45 14.51 11.94
N LEU A 69 8.24 14.11 12.33
CA LEU A 69 8.02 12.77 12.85
C LEU A 69 7.91 11.78 11.68
N ARG A 70 8.99 11.02 11.47
CA ARG A 70 9.06 10.01 10.40
C ARG A 70 7.92 9.01 10.51
N PHE A 71 7.33 8.59 9.37
CA PHE A 71 6.22 7.62 9.33
C PHE A 71 6.48 6.33 10.15
N ARG A 72 7.72 5.81 10.13
CA ARG A 72 8.12 4.64 10.94
C ARG A 72 8.01 4.85 12.46
N LYS A 73 7.99 6.10 12.92
CA LYS A 73 7.83 6.49 14.34
C LYS A 73 6.38 6.79 14.71
N TRP A 74 5.47 6.73 13.75
CA TRP A 74 4.04 6.83 14.04
C TRP A 74 3.57 5.56 14.75
N ASN A 75 2.69 5.74 15.72
CA ASN A 75 2.01 4.64 16.37
C ASN A 75 0.80 4.16 15.53
N ARG A 76 0.15 3.09 15.98
CA ARG A 76 -0.99 2.48 15.28
C ARG A 76 -2.14 3.45 15.05
N GLU A 77 -2.49 4.26 16.05
CA GLU A 77 -3.62 5.19 15.96
C GLU A 77 -3.31 6.37 15.05
N GLU A 78 -2.08 6.87 15.07
CA GLU A 78 -1.63 7.92 14.14
C GLU A 78 -1.66 7.45 12.68
N ARG A 79 -1.24 6.19 12.41
CA ARG A 79 -1.37 5.60 11.06
C ARG A 79 -2.82 5.40 10.63
N ARG A 80 -3.76 5.29 11.57
CA ARG A 80 -5.21 5.23 11.29
C ARG A 80 -5.82 6.61 11.01
N LEU A 81 -5.21 7.65 11.54
CA LEU A 81 -5.61 9.05 11.31
C LEU A 81 -4.89 9.69 10.11
N ALA A 82 -4.06 8.92 9.39
CA ALA A 82 -3.34 9.42 8.24
C ALA A 82 -4.32 9.99 7.19
N PRO A 83 -4.19 11.27 6.79
CA PRO A 83 -5.01 11.81 5.72
C PRO A 83 -4.66 11.11 4.39
N PRO A 84 -5.63 11.01 3.46
CA PRO A 84 -5.32 10.52 2.13
C PRO A 84 -4.35 11.49 1.43
N LEU A 85 -3.43 10.94 0.65
CA LEU A 85 -2.52 11.71 -0.21
C LEU A 85 -2.92 11.54 -1.67
N VAL A 86 -3.01 12.64 -2.40
CA VAL A 86 -3.17 12.71 -3.85
C VAL A 86 -1.85 13.21 -4.42
N VAL A 87 -1.21 12.37 -5.23
CA VAL A 87 0.13 12.59 -5.75
C VAL A 87 0.07 12.73 -7.26
N GLU A 88 0.35 13.92 -7.77
CA GLU A 88 0.54 14.14 -9.20
C GLU A 88 1.96 13.72 -9.60
N VAL A 89 2.06 12.88 -10.63
CA VAL A 89 3.34 12.33 -11.08
C VAL A 89 3.34 12.14 -12.61
N HIS A 90 4.48 12.39 -13.24
CA HIS A 90 4.66 12.04 -14.65
C HIS A 90 4.97 10.55 -14.78
N ALA A 91 4.51 9.92 -15.86
CA ALA A 91 4.72 8.48 -16.06
C ALA A 91 6.21 8.08 -16.09
N GLU A 92 7.12 8.99 -16.48
CA GLU A 92 8.57 8.78 -16.46
C GLU A 92 9.17 8.66 -15.04
N ASP A 93 8.48 9.24 -14.04
CA ASP A 93 8.89 9.26 -12.63
C ASP A 93 8.04 8.29 -11.77
N LEU A 94 7.18 7.49 -12.41
CA LEU A 94 6.29 6.55 -11.74
C LEU A 94 7.06 5.28 -11.33
N LEU A 95 7.53 5.25 -10.08
CA LEU A 95 8.19 4.09 -9.45
C LEU A 95 7.45 3.65 -8.17
N PRO A 96 6.31 2.93 -8.30
CA PRO A 96 5.43 2.63 -7.17
C PRO A 96 5.99 1.58 -6.21
N ALA A 97 6.98 0.77 -6.62
CA ALA A 97 7.55 -0.28 -5.78
C ALA A 97 8.07 0.23 -4.42
N GLY A 98 8.51 1.49 -4.35
CA GLY A 98 8.97 2.12 -3.11
C GLY A 98 7.87 2.49 -2.12
N LEU A 99 6.59 2.45 -2.51
CA LEU A 99 5.47 2.89 -1.68
C LEU A 99 5.04 1.87 -0.62
N GLY A 100 5.43 0.60 -0.76
CA GLY A 100 4.99 -0.48 0.13
C GLY A 100 5.28 -0.22 1.61
N GLU A 101 6.33 0.54 1.94
CA GLU A 101 6.65 0.87 3.34
C GLU A 101 5.70 1.90 3.99
N PHE A 102 4.88 2.58 3.19
CA PHE A 102 3.91 3.57 3.65
C PHE A 102 2.49 3.00 3.72
N LEU A 103 2.23 1.83 3.13
CA LEU A 103 0.92 1.19 3.08
C LEU A 103 0.65 0.41 4.39
N ASP A 104 0.43 1.16 5.46
CA ASP A 104 0.11 0.63 6.80
C ASP A 104 -0.98 1.49 7.49
N GLY A 105 -1.69 0.90 8.45
CA GLY A 105 -2.80 1.55 9.14
C GLY A 105 -3.99 1.80 8.22
N ALA A 106 -4.33 3.06 7.99
CA ALA A 106 -5.39 3.47 7.07
C ALA A 106 -4.89 4.39 5.95
N VAL A 107 -3.56 4.45 5.73
CA VAL A 107 -2.94 5.33 4.74
C VAL A 107 -3.49 5.06 3.34
N LYS A 108 -3.91 6.13 2.65
CA LYS A 108 -4.38 6.08 1.26
C LYS A 108 -3.47 6.94 0.39
N VAL A 109 -3.00 6.39 -0.72
CA VAL A 109 -2.20 7.13 -1.71
C VAL A 109 -2.88 7.02 -3.07
N VAL A 110 -3.27 8.14 -3.67
CA VAL A 110 -3.86 8.21 -5.01
C VAL A 110 -2.84 8.83 -5.94
N LEU A 111 -2.33 8.08 -6.89
CA LEU A 111 -1.40 8.55 -7.92
C LEU A 111 -2.22 9.04 -9.12
N VAL A 112 -2.12 10.32 -9.45
CA VAL A 112 -2.69 10.90 -10.67
C VAL A 112 -1.57 11.00 -11.68
N VAL A 113 -1.59 10.12 -12.68
CA VAL A 113 -0.44 9.94 -13.57
C VAL A 113 -0.67 10.62 -14.91
N LYS A 114 0.28 11.47 -15.30
CA LYS A 114 0.31 12.15 -16.60
C LYS A 114 1.20 11.39 -17.58
N GLY A 115 0.63 10.99 -18.72
CA GLY A 115 1.32 10.29 -19.81
C GLY A 115 1.21 8.76 -19.79
N PRO A 116 1.78 8.10 -20.81
CA PRO A 116 1.69 6.65 -20.96
C PRO A 116 2.56 5.92 -19.93
N THR A 117 1.97 4.97 -19.20
CA THR A 117 2.64 4.17 -18.17
C THR A 117 2.99 2.78 -18.69
N THR A 118 3.72 1.99 -17.87
CA THR A 118 3.71 0.54 -18.06
C THR A 118 2.28 -0.01 -17.90
N PRO A 119 1.99 -1.22 -18.40
CA PRO A 119 0.65 -1.79 -18.35
C PRO A 119 0.06 -2.01 -16.95
N ALA A 120 0.86 -2.45 -15.97
CA ALA A 120 0.38 -2.74 -14.61
C ALA A 120 1.33 -2.25 -13.50
N PRO A 121 1.62 -0.94 -13.39
CA PRO A 121 2.60 -0.41 -12.44
C PRO A 121 2.32 -0.83 -10.99
N LEU A 122 1.05 -0.96 -10.60
CA LEU A 122 0.67 -1.32 -9.23
C LEU A 122 0.63 -2.83 -8.96
N ALA A 123 0.89 -3.70 -9.93
CA ALA A 123 0.76 -5.15 -9.76
C ALA A 123 1.59 -5.67 -8.57
N ARG A 124 2.79 -5.14 -8.37
CA ARG A 124 3.70 -5.56 -7.27
C ARG A 124 3.29 -5.04 -5.88
N LEU A 125 2.32 -4.11 -5.81
CA LEU A 125 1.76 -3.64 -4.54
C LEU A 125 0.53 -4.43 -4.11
N ILE A 126 0.11 -5.43 -4.90
CA ILE A 126 -0.95 -6.36 -4.50
C ILE A 126 -0.38 -7.29 -3.41
N THR A 127 -0.63 -6.92 -2.16
CA THR A 127 -0.24 -7.67 -0.98
C THR A 127 -1.45 -7.94 -0.08
N PRO A 128 -1.41 -8.98 0.76
CA PRO A 128 -2.49 -9.24 1.72
C PRO A 128 -2.75 -8.01 2.61
N GLY A 129 -4.01 -7.60 2.72
CA GLY A 129 -4.41 -6.47 3.55
C GLY A 129 -4.21 -5.09 2.92
N THR A 130 -3.87 -5.00 1.64
CA THR A 130 -3.73 -3.71 0.92
C THR A 130 -4.82 -3.58 -0.13
N TYR A 131 -5.56 -2.47 -0.14
CA TYR A 131 -6.48 -2.15 -1.23
C TYR A 131 -5.71 -1.54 -2.41
N VAL A 132 -5.84 -2.11 -3.61
CA VAL A 132 -5.14 -1.61 -4.81
C VAL A 132 -6.12 -1.39 -5.93
N VAL A 133 -6.11 -0.22 -6.56
CA VAL A 133 -6.92 0.04 -7.76
C VAL A 133 -6.11 0.73 -8.83
N GLN A 134 -6.21 0.25 -10.06
CA GLN A 134 -5.60 0.86 -11.24
C GLN A 134 -6.70 1.07 -12.27
N THR A 135 -7.01 2.33 -12.59
CA THR A 135 -8.19 2.71 -13.35
C THR A 135 -7.99 4.01 -14.13
N ALA A 136 -8.83 4.24 -15.14
CA ALA A 136 -9.00 5.54 -15.78
C ALA A 136 -10.32 6.22 -15.37
N ASP A 137 -11.17 5.53 -14.59
CA ASP A 137 -12.45 6.04 -14.11
C ASP A 137 -12.32 6.49 -12.65
N PRO A 138 -12.44 7.79 -12.35
CA PRO A 138 -12.40 8.30 -10.98
C PRO A 138 -13.45 7.68 -10.06
N ALA A 139 -14.58 7.19 -10.59
CA ALA A 139 -15.63 6.57 -9.78
C ALA A 139 -15.14 5.31 -9.04
N ASP A 140 -14.14 4.63 -9.59
CA ASP A 140 -13.55 3.43 -8.98
C ASP A 140 -12.75 3.75 -7.71
N LEU A 141 -12.35 5.01 -7.49
CA LEU A 141 -11.67 5.45 -6.26
C LEU A 141 -12.58 5.38 -5.03
N ALA A 142 -13.90 5.33 -5.23
CA ALA A 142 -14.86 5.25 -4.12
C ALA A 142 -14.67 3.98 -3.28
N GLY A 143 -14.19 2.89 -3.88
CA GLY A 143 -13.83 1.66 -3.17
C GLY A 143 -12.64 1.87 -2.21
N LEU A 144 -11.58 2.53 -2.69
CA LEU A 144 -10.42 2.88 -1.87
C LEU A 144 -10.80 3.72 -0.66
N ALA A 145 -11.65 4.74 -0.88
CA ALA A 145 -12.10 5.66 0.17
C ALA A 145 -12.90 4.98 1.28
N ARG A 146 -13.71 3.96 0.94
CA ARG A 146 -14.52 3.20 1.90
C ARG A 146 -13.74 2.08 2.60
N SER A 147 -12.68 1.58 1.98
CA SER A 147 -11.92 0.44 2.51
C SER A 147 -11.28 0.80 3.86
N PRO A 148 -11.36 -0.07 4.88
CA PRO A 148 -10.69 0.16 6.16
C PRO A 148 -9.17 -0.11 6.13
N HIS A 149 -8.66 -0.65 5.02
CA HIS A 149 -7.27 -1.09 4.85
C HIS A 149 -6.37 0.03 4.33
N PRO A 150 -5.03 -0.03 4.49
CA PRO A 150 -4.17 0.83 3.71
C PRO A 150 -4.37 0.56 2.21
N GLY A 151 -4.11 1.56 1.37
CA GLY A 151 -4.30 1.34 -0.05
C GLY A 151 -3.67 2.36 -0.96
N VAL A 152 -3.52 1.93 -2.21
CA VAL A 152 -2.94 2.73 -3.29
C VAL A 152 -3.86 2.68 -4.51
N ALA A 153 -4.07 3.83 -5.12
CA ALA A 153 -4.74 3.96 -6.40
C ALA A 153 -3.79 4.55 -7.43
N LEU A 154 -3.97 4.14 -8.68
CA LEU A 154 -3.42 4.82 -9.84
C LEU A 154 -4.58 5.19 -10.75
N LEU A 155 -4.76 6.50 -10.93
CA LEU A 155 -5.69 7.10 -11.87
C LEU A 155 -4.91 7.55 -13.11
N PHE A 156 -5.20 6.93 -14.24
CA PHE A 156 -4.66 7.35 -15.54
C PHE A 156 -5.29 8.67 -15.97
N ASP A 157 -4.51 9.51 -16.64
CA ASP A 157 -5.00 10.70 -17.33
C ASP A 157 -5.95 10.38 -18.48
N GLU A 158 -5.74 9.24 -19.14
CA GLU A 158 -6.50 8.77 -20.29
C GLU A 158 -6.51 7.23 -20.31
N ALA A 159 -7.64 6.65 -20.72
CA ALA A 159 -7.77 5.22 -20.90
C ALA A 159 -7.07 4.76 -22.19
N ARG A 160 -6.04 3.91 -22.06
CA ARG A 160 -5.30 3.34 -23.18
C ARG A 160 -5.44 1.82 -23.22
N ALA A 161 -5.31 1.22 -24.41
CA ALA A 161 -5.53 -0.21 -24.61
C ALA A 161 -4.45 -1.06 -23.92
N GLU A 162 -3.26 -0.51 -23.75
CA GLU A 162 -2.08 -1.13 -23.16
C GLU A 162 -2.10 -1.11 -21.64
N GLN A 163 -3.07 -0.43 -21.01
CA GLN A 163 -3.17 -0.28 -19.56
C GLN A 163 -4.11 -1.34 -18.97
N ALA A 164 -3.59 -2.17 -18.07
CA ALA A 164 -4.43 -3.04 -17.26
C ALA A 164 -5.35 -2.20 -16.35
N ARG A 165 -6.58 -2.68 -16.14
CA ARG A 165 -7.53 -2.07 -15.20
C ARG A 165 -8.01 -3.14 -14.25
N PHE A 166 -7.79 -2.93 -12.96
CA PHE A 166 -8.10 -3.92 -11.94
C PHE A 166 -8.33 -3.30 -10.57
N VAL A 167 -8.98 -4.08 -9.71
CA VAL A 167 -9.20 -3.78 -8.29
C VAL A 167 -8.78 -5.01 -7.50
N HIS A 168 -7.89 -4.85 -6.54
CA HIS A 168 -7.65 -5.78 -5.45
C HIS A 168 -8.32 -5.24 -4.18
N ASP A 169 -9.35 -5.94 -3.73
CA ASP A 169 -10.03 -5.68 -2.46
C ASP A 169 -9.71 -6.82 -1.48
N PRO A 170 -8.97 -6.56 -0.39
CA PRO A 170 -8.59 -7.60 0.57
C PRO A 170 -9.78 -8.28 1.24
N ASP A 171 -10.96 -7.65 1.28
CA ASP A 171 -12.18 -8.18 1.91
C ASP A 171 -13.10 -8.94 0.94
N ALA A 172 -12.84 -8.89 -0.37
CA ALA A 172 -13.75 -9.47 -1.38
C ALA A 172 -13.76 -11.02 -1.41
N GLY A 173 -12.85 -11.69 -0.70
CA GLY A 173 -12.84 -13.15 -0.61
C GLY A 173 -11.77 -13.70 0.31
N ALA A 174 -11.74 -15.03 0.47
CA ALA A 174 -10.76 -15.72 1.31
C ALA A 174 -9.46 -16.00 0.54
N ALA A 175 -9.54 -16.27 -0.76
CA ALA A 175 -8.41 -16.60 -1.61
C ALA A 175 -7.94 -15.39 -2.45
N PRO A 176 -6.64 -15.31 -2.82
CA PRO A 176 -6.10 -14.19 -3.59
C PRO A 176 -6.84 -13.89 -4.91
N TRP A 177 -7.22 -14.91 -5.68
CA TRP A 177 -7.93 -14.73 -6.95
C TRP A 177 -9.38 -14.26 -6.78
N GLN A 178 -9.97 -14.40 -5.58
CA GLN A 178 -11.30 -13.86 -5.29
C GLN A 178 -11.24 -12.37 -4.91
N ARG A 179 -10.08 -11.92 -4.43
CA ARG A 179 -9.82 -10.54 -4.02
C ARG A 179 -9.47 -9.64 -5.19
N LEU A 180 -9.05 -10.21 -6.32
CA LEU A 180 -8.62 -9.49 -7.51
C LEU A 180 -9.68 -9.58 -8.62
N THR A 181 -10.21 -8.43 -9.02
CA THR A 181 -11.06 -8.27 -10.21
C THR A 181 -10.30 -7.54 -11.30
N VAL A 182 -10.01 -8.21 -12.42
CA VAL A 182 -9.39 -7.60 -13.60
C VAL A 182 -10.49 -7.25 -14.60
N ARG A 183 -10.68 -5.95 -14.87
CA ARG A 183 -11.66 -5.45 -15.85
C ARG A 183 -11.09 -5.40 -17.26
N HIS A 184 -9.79 -5.17 -17.38
CA HIS A 184 -9.08 -5.15 -18.66
C HIS A 184 -7.66 -5.66 -18.47
N MET A 185 -7.27 -6.62 -19.30
CA MET A 185 -5.90 -7.11 -19.40
C MET A 185 -5.41 -6.85 -20.84
N PRO A 186 -4.30 -6.11 -21.03
CA PRO A 186 -3.74 -5.89 -22.35
C PRO A 186 -3.08 -7.16 -22.90
N GLU A 187 -2.97 -7.25 -24.23
CA GLU A 187 -2.25 -8.35 -24.88
C GLU A 187 -0.75 -8.29 -24.57
N GLN A 188 -0.16 -9.45 -24.27
CA GLN A 188 1.29 -9.55 -24.10
C GLN A 188 1.98 -9.70 -25.46
N PRO A 189 2.91 -8.80 -25.84
CA PRO A 189 3.67 -8.97 -27.07
C PRO A 189 4.59 -10.19 -26.99
N ALA A 190 4.73 -10.90 -28.11
CA ALA A 190 5.68 -11.99 -28.22
C ALA A 190 7.13 -11.46 -28.11
N VAL A 191 7.87 -11.93 -27.11
CA VAL A 191 9.30 -11.62 -26.99
C VAL A 191 10.08 -12.59 -27.88
N GLY A 192 10.73 -12.06 -28.92
CA GLY A 192 11.57 -12.86 -29.82
C GLY A 192 12.71 -13.58 -29.07
N ARG A 193 13.04 -14.81 -29.51
CA ARG A 193 14.14 -15.59 -28.93
C ARG A 193 15.45 -14.77 -28.84
N GLY A 194 16.10 -14.83 -27.68
CA GLY A 194 17.39 -14.16 -27.43
C GLY A 194 17.28 -12.68 -27.02
N ARG A 195 16.07 -12.11 -26.92
CA ARG A 195 15.85 -10.75 -26.39
C ARG A 195 15.49 -10.80 -24.91
N ARG A 196 15.97 -9.80 -24.16
CA ARG A 196 15.54 -9.58 -22.78
C ARG A 196 14.11 -9.04 -22.79
N ALA A 197 13.20 -9.73 -22.09
CA ALA A 197 11.86 -9.23 -21.86
C ALA A 197 11.92 -7.92 -21.08
N PRO A 198 11.16 -6.88 -21.48
CA PRO A 198 11.05 -5.68 -20.65
C PRO A 198 10.41 -6.00 -19.30
N THR A 199 10.85 -5.31 -18.25
CA THR A 199 10.44 -5.57 -16.85
C THR A 199 8.92 -5.51 -16.65
N TRP A 200 8.21 -4.67 -17.40
CA TRP A 200 6.76 -4.56 -17.30
C TRP A 200 6.00 -5.82 -17.74
N LEU A 201 6.61 -6.70 -18.54
CA LEU A 201 6.00 -8.02 -18.84
C LEU A 201 5.94 -8.89 -17.58
N GLU A 202 6.91 -8.75 -16.67
CA GLU A 202 6.86 -9.45 -15.38
C GLU A 202 5.70 -8.94 -14.51
N GLU A 203 5.37 -7.64 -14.60
CA GLU A 203 4.23 -7.04 -13.89
C GLU A 203 2.90 -7.61 -14.39
N LEU A 204 2.73 -7.72 -15.72
CA LEU A 204 1.55 -8.33 -16.32
C LEU A 204 1.43 -9.83 -15.99
N ALA A 205 2.53 -10.57 -16.13
CA ALA A 205 2.54 -12.00 -15.79
C ALA A 205 2.24 -12.23 -14.29
N HIS A 206 2.70 -11.33 -13.41
CA HIS A 206 2.34 -11.37 -12.00
C HIS A 206 0.85 -11.13 -11.78
N LEU A 207 0.27 -10.10 -12.41
CA LEU A 207 -1.15 -9.80 -12.32
C LEU A 207 -2.02 -10.96 -12.84
N GLU A 208 -1.65 -11.57 -13.96
CA GLU A 208 -2.33 -12.76 -14.50
C GLU A 208 -2.26 -13.94 -13.55
N THR A 209 -1.11 -14.18 -12.94
CA THR A 209 -0.93 -15.27 -11.97
C THR A 209 -1.82 -15.07 -10.75
N LEU A 210 -1.92 -13.85 -10.23
CA LEU A 210 -2.79 -13.51 -9.11
C LEU A 210 -4.27 -13.67 -9.45
N ALA A 211 -4.67 -13.35 -10.69
CA ALA A 211 -6.05 -13.45 -11.15
C ALA A 211 -6.49 -14.90 -11.42
N LYS A 212 -5.53 -15.82 -11.66
CA LYS A 212 -5.84 -17.19 -12.05
C LYS A 212 -6.29 -18.03 -10.86
N LYS A 213 -7.51 -18.58 -10.96
CA LYS A 213 -7.96 -19.64 -10.05
C LYS A 213 -7.10 -20.91 -10.24
N PRO A 214 -6.48 -21.47 -9.19
CA PRO A 214 -5.69 -22.68 -9.31
C PRO A 214 -6.58 -23.88 -9.65
N ALA A 215 -6.06 -24.77 -10.50
CA ALA A 215 -6.73 -26.02 -10.83
C ALA A 215 -6.84 -26.90 -9.58
N GLY A 216 -8.06 -27.31 -9.22
CA GLY A 216 -8.33 -28.09 -8.00
C GLY A 216 -8.90 -27.29 -6.83
N ALA A 217 -9.09 -25.97 -6.95
CA ALA A 217 -9.90 -25.20 -6.00
C ALA A 217 -11.39 -25.54 -6.17
N ALA A 218 -11.78 -26.75 -5.74
CA ALA A 218 -13.17 -27.17 -5.60
C ALA A 218 -13.87 -26.35 -4.50
N ALA A 219 -15.17 -26.16 -4.68
CA ALA A 219 -16.06 -25.42 -3.82
C ALA A 219 -16.21 -26.09 -2.44
N GLY A 220 -15.31 -25.79 -1.50
CA GLY A 220 -15.43 -26.19 -0.10
C GLY A 220 -16.21 -25.17 0.71
N ALA A 221 -17.48 -24.94 0.37
CA ALA A 221 -18.43 -24.21 1.20
C ALA A 221 -19.86 -24.75 0.99
N GLU A 222 -19.99 -26.07 0.96
CA GLU A 222 -21.27 -26.71 1.30
C GLU A 222 -21.12 -27.34 2.69
N ALA A 223 -22.06 -26.99 3.55
CA ALA A 223 -22.10 -27.35 4.95
C ALA A 223 -22.12 -28.88 5.13
N LEU A 224 -21.11 -29.39 5.83
CA LEU A 224 -21.19 -30.67 6.51
C LEU A 224 -21.07 -30.42 8.01
N ALA A 225 -22.11 -30.83 8.73
CA ALA A 225 -22.15 -30.89 10.19
C ALA A 225 -20.98 -31.74 10.72
N PRO A 226 -20.53 -31.52 11.97
CA PRO A 226 -19.22 -31.96 12.42
C PRO A 226 -19.26 -33.46 12.76
N GLU A 227 -18.51 -34.26 12.02
CA GLU A 227 -18.02 -35.53 12.52
C GLU A 227 -16.54 -35.35 12.86
N ALA A 228 -16.23 -35.56 14.14
CA ALA A 228 -14.91 -35.40 14.71
C ALA A 228 -13.95 -36.44 14.12
N ALA A 229 -13.18 -36.04 13.11
CA ALA A 229 -11.90 -36.65 12.79
C ALA A 229 -10.83 -35.64 13.21
N GLU A 230 -9.96 -36.07 14.12
CA GLU A 230 -8.79 -35.33 14.58
C GLU A 230 -7.76 -35.28 13.43
N GLU A 231 -8.07 -34.50 12.39
CA GLU A 231 -7.15 -34.20 11.30
C GLU A 231 -6.08 -33.25 11.81
N ALA A 232 -4.83 -33.72 11.82
CA ALA A 232 -3.66 -32.94 12.20
C ALA A 232 -3.71 -31.56 11.52
N ARG A 233 -3.77 -30.50 12.35
CA ARG A 233 -4.03 -29.15 11.86
C ARG A 233 -2.91 -28.77 10.90
N PRO A 234 -3.18 -27.97 9.85
CA PRO A 234 -2.14 -27.50 8.93
C PRO A 234 -0.94 -26.85 9.62
N ALA A 235 -1.17 -26.24 10.79
CA ALA A 235 -0.13 -25.69 11.67
C ALA A 235 0.81 -26.78 12.24
N ASP A 236 0.28 -27.95 12.60
CA ASP A 236 1.03 -29.07 13.17
C ASP A 236 1.92 -29.73 12.10
N GLN A 237 1.42 -29.81 10.85
CA GLN A 237 2.20 -30.29 9.71
C GLN A 237 3.35 -29.35 9.36
N LEU A 238 3.10 -28.03 9.40
CA LEU A 238 4.14 -27.03 9.19
C LEU A 238 5.19 -27.07 10.32
N ALA A 239 4.75 -27.21 11.57
CA ALA A 239 5.65 -27.34 12.71
C ALA A 239 6.54 -28.60 12.59
N ALA A 240 5.95 -29.75 12.25
CA ALA A 240 6.69 -30.99 12.04
C ALA A 240 7.70 -30.87 10.87
N PHE A 241 7.31 -30.23 9.77
CA PHE A 241 8.20 -29.99 8.64
C PHE A 241 9.39 -29.08 9.02
N LEU A 242 9.14 -27.99 9.75
CA LEU A 242 10.20 -27.08 10.18
C LEU A 242 11.16 -27.78 11.16
N LEU A 243 10.62 -28.56 12.11
CA LEU A 243 11.43 -29.33 13.04
C LEU A 243 12.25 -30.43 12.33
N SER A 244 11.74 -31.03 11.24
CA SER A 244 12.50 -32.00 10.44
C SER A 244 13.66 -31.39 9.65
N ARG A 245 13.70 -30.05 9.52
CA ARG A 245 14.74 -29.30 8.79
C ARG A 245 15.79 -28.70 9.71
N VAL A 246 15.53 -28.64 11.01
CA VAL A 246 16.50 -28.19 12.00
C VAL A 246 17.18 -29.42 12.56
N ASP A 247 18.43 -29.64 12.18
CA ASP A 247 19.30 -30.57 12.90
C ASP A 247 19.64 -29.91 14.25
N LEU A 248 18.95 -30.32 15.32
CA LEU A 248 19.26 -29.93 16.70
C LEU A 248 20.42 -30.75 17.28
N GLY A 249 21.15 -31.52 16.46
CA GLY A 249 22.42 -32.14 16.81
C GLY A 249 23.56 -31.12 16.93
N GLY A 250 23.45 -30.20 17.89
CA GLY A 250 24.46 -29.16 18.09
C GLY A 250 24.10 -28.11 19.14
N LEU A 251 23.49 -28.53 20.26
CA LEU A 251 23.55 -27.82 21.54
C LEU A 251 24.19 -28.75 22.57
#